data_AF-A0A812TQC4-F1
#
_entry.id   AF-A0A812TQC4-F1
#
_cell.length_a   1.000
_cell.length_b   1.000
_cell.length_c   1.000
_cell.angle_alpha   90.00
_cell.angle_beta   90.00
_cell.angle_gamma   90.00
#
_symmetry.space_group_name_H-M   'P 1'
#
loop_
_entity.id
_entity.type
_entity.pdbx_description
1 polymer ?
#
loop_
_entity_poly.entity_id
_entity_poly.type
_entity_poly.pdbx_seq_one_letter_code
_entity_poly.pdbx_strand_id
1 'polypeptide(L)'
;MDVHEAFGALRDLLERFDTQKTNLIPTCQLRQVLCRVLPKQAEDWEILLQDFAVGSSTDYQAFLASLESAASQCKELPSAKPVEAPSPSLQETQEQLEALQRVLRRQPLEFTVGQYNILAGYMGSNMEPWFLYGVDMPPERRKEILRLHGERLPDGKPANPGWPNYVKGVLTPEEIQTVEETHRRCFAWEVRKDRLLDQIREMDCDLLSLVECDHYDDHFRPALEKLGYASTWRKRPRPTSDDGCCVAWRRCLFDLVQATAVEFVDKLCPVRQKVFKDRIAVVALLQSKITGQKVILVSTHLQRNPEDPKQDMLRARQVGQVLRVLADFVYSFPASSGVAEAPVILTGDLNCTSFGRLRGVANTISLLNREVRLHPFTFDCSDAPTGVTSVTMARCMRIDAILYQAQCLELVDVHEIPDISLEQPIPSDEQPSDHVPIVAQFRCRSKLHTSRQLAREWFRNMAGKESQVPLNQRQLDSAFKLYDYDGTGSVSLANLRKVLGQLFDILPDAAEEVLKRVPEEMSHKDFVALYLGAVKEAGLPGLEDLREAFALFDKDSSGALDLQELLAAFEECAPASIQPETITALFDAMDTNGDGTVDLEEMIAFLAKTWADSFRLL
;
A
#
# COMPACT_ATOMS: atom_id res chain seq x y z
N MET A 1 -14.03 -31.04 -10.21
CA MET A 1 -13.31 -31.07 -11.47
C MET A 1 -12.75 -32.47 -11.60
N ASP A 2 -13.17 -33.22 -12.62
CA ASP A 2 -12.53 -34.50 -12.92
C ASP A 2 -11.06 -34.24 -13.30
N VAL A 3 -10.19 -35.20 -13.06
CA VAL A 3 -8.77 -35.16 -13.36
C VAL A 3 -8.54 -34.68 -14.81
N HIS A 4 -9.35 -35.15 -15.75
CA HIS A 4 -9.29 -34.73 -17.16
C HIS A 4 -9.66 -33.25 -17.41
N GLU A 5 -10.61 -32.68 -16.67
CA GLU A 5 -10.93 -31.25 -16.74
C GLU A 5 -9.84 -30.40 -16.08
N ALA A 6 -9.27 -30.88 -14.96
CA ALA A 6 -8.15 -30.23 -14.29
C ALA A 6 -6.93 -30.16 -15.19
N PHE A 7 -6.67 -31.23 -15.93
CA PHE A 7 -5.60 -31.29 -16.93
C PHE A 7 -5.85 -30.40 -18.13
N GLY A 8 -7.08 -30.33 -18.64
CA GLY A 8 -7.44 -29.40 -19.71
C GLY A 8 -7.20 -27.95 -19.31
N ALA A 9 -7.64 -27.57 -18.10
CA ALA A 9 -7.43 -26.23 -17.55
C ALA A 9 -5.94 -25.92 -17.29
N LEU A 10 -5.17 -26.88 -16.77
CA LEU A 10 -3.74 -26.72 -16.53
C LEU A 10 -2.97 -26.51 -17.85
N ARG A 11 -3.28 -27.30 -18.89
CA ARG A 11 -2.67 -27.17 -20.22
C ARG A 11 -2.99 -25.82 -20.86
N ASP A 12 -4.26 -25.43 -20.88
CA ASP A 12 -4.69 -24.15 -21.45
C ASP A 12 -4.07 -22.95 -20.70
N LEU A 13 -3.84 -23.08 -19.39
CA LEU A 13 -3.21 -22.05 -18.58
C LEU A 13 -1.70 -21.97 -18.86
N LEU A 14 -1.02 -23.11 -18.94
CA LEU A 14 0.42 -23.16 -19.21
C LEU A 14 0.77 -22.76 -20.65
N GLU A 15 -0.09 -23.04 -21.64
CA GLU A 15 0.03 -22.51 -23.01
C GLU A 15 -0.07 -20.98 -23.07
N ARG A 16 -0.81 -20.34 -22.15
CA ARG A 16 -0.88 -18.88 -22.05
C ARG A 16 0.37 -18.25 -21.42
N PHE A 17 1.11 -19.01 -20.60
CA PHE A 17 2.35 -18.54 -19.97
C PHE A 17 3.57 -18.63 -20.89
N ASP A 18 3.55 -19.45 -21.95
CA ASP A 18 4.63 -19.50 -22.97
C ASP A 18 4.50 -18.37 -24.01
N THR A 19 4.54 -17.12 -23.54
CA THR A 19 4.41 -15.93 -24.41
C THR A 19 5.61 -15.73 -25.34
N GLN A 20 6.73 -16.41 -25.10
CA GLN A 20 7.98 -16.24 -25.84
C GLN A 20 8.43 -17.46 -26.66
N LYS A 21 7.66 -18.57 -26.68
CA LYS A 21 8.01 -19.84 -27.35
C LYS A 21 9.38 -20.39 -26.92
N THR A 22 9.76 -20.19 -25.66
CA THR A 22 11.07 -20.60 -25.14
C THR A 22 11.05 -22.03 -24.60
N ASN A 23 9.88 -22.66 -24.52
CA ASN A 23 9.64 -23.96 -23.88
C ASN A 23 10.07 -24.04 -22.41
N LEU A 24 10.38 -22.92 -21.75
CA LEU A 24 10.94 -22.87 -20.39
C LEU A 24 10.05 -22.05 -19.46
N ILE A 25 9.51 -22.68 -18.41
CA ILE A 25 8.66 -22.02 -17.40
C ILE A 25 9.44 -21.88 -16.08
N PRO A 26 9.48 -20.68 -15.46
CA PRO A 26 10.05 -20.49 -14.13
C PRO A 26 9.30 -21.33 -13.09
N THR A 27 10.05 -22.11 -12.30
CA THR A 27 9.51 -23.09 -11.35
C THR A 27 8.60 -22.44 -10.28
N CYS A 28 8.80 -21.17 -9.95
CA CYS A 28 7.93 -20.41 -9.04
C CYS A 28 6.54 -20.12 -9.63
N GLN A 29 6.46 -19.78 -10.92
CA GLN A 29 5.20 -19.54 -11.64
C GLN A 29 4.47 -20.86 -11.88
N LEU A 30 5.18 -21.91 -12.27
CA LEU A 30 4.63 -23.28 -12.41
C LEU A 30 3.92 -23.71 -11.10
N ARG A 31 4.53 -23.39 -9.95
CA ARG A 31 3.97 -23.72 -8.64
C ARG A 31 2.77 -22.87 -8.25
N GLN A 32 2.75 -21.59 -8.59
CA GLN A 32 1.57 -20.74 -8.41
C GLN A 32 0.39 -21.25 -9.25
N VAL A 33 0.65 -21.68 -10.48
CA VAL A 33 -0.31 -22.31 -11.38
C VAL A 33 -0.86 -23.62 -10.80
N LEU A 34 0.01 -24.52 -10.34
CA LEU A 34 -0.39 -25.81 -9.77
C LEU A 34 -1.24 -25.66 -8.50
N CYS A 35 -0.91 -24.71 -7.63
CA CYS A 35 -1.69 -24.38 -6.44
C CYS A 35 -3.08 -23.76 -6.75
N ARG A 36 -3.30 -23.26 -7.97
CA ARG A 36 -4.56 -22.64 -8.41
C ARG A 36 -5.52 -23.63 -9.07
N VAL A 37 -5.00 -24.67 -9.71
CA VAL A 37 -5.81 -25.62 -10.51
C VAL A 37 -6.10 -26.92 -9.74
N LEU A 38 -5.23 -27.34 -8.82
CA LEU A 38 -5.39 -28.63 -8.13
C LEU A 38 -6.38 -28.52 -6.95
N PRO A 39 -7.42 -29.38 -6.89
CA PRO A 39 -8.33 -29.42 -5.75
C PRO A 39 -7.59 -29.78 -4.45
N LYS A 40 -8.02 -29.19 -3.32
CA LYS A 40 -7.45 -29.38 -1.96
C LYS A 40 -7.40 -30.81 -1.41
N GLN A 41 -7.87 -31.81 -2.16
CA GLN A 41 -7.94 -33.21 -1.74
C GLN A 41 -7.34 -34.10 -2.81
N ALA A 42 -6.01 -34.27 -2.78
CA ALA A 42 -5.35 -35.45 -3.33
C ALA A 42 -3.87 -35.39 -2.92
N GLU A 43 -3.51 -36.25 -1.96
CA GLU A 43 -2.13 -36.56 -1.55
C GLU A 43 -1.31 -37.12 -2.73
N ASP A 44 -1.97 -37.53 -3.82
CA ASP A 44 -1.37 -38.11 -5.02
C ASP A 44 -0.65 -37.08 -5.93
N TRP A 45 -0.96 -35.79 -5.84
CA TRP A 45 -0.35 -34.78 -6.72
C TRP A 45 1.05 -34.33 -6.28
N GLU A 46 1.39 -34.46 -5.00
CA GLU A 46 2.72 -34.12 -4.50
C GLU A 46 3.81 -35.01 -5.10
N ILE A 47 3.48 -36.26 -5.43
CA ILE A 47 4.38 -37.25 -6.04
C ILE A 47 4.79 -36.82 -7.46
N LEU A 48 3.85 -36.27 -8.25
CA LEU A 48 4.10 -35.77 -9.61
C LEU A 48 5.03 -34.54 -9.65
N LEU A 49 5.11 -33.79 -8.54
CA LEU A 49 5.91 -32.57 -8.45
C LEU A 49 7.34 -32.79 -7.96
N GLN A 50 7.66 -33.99 -7.45
CA GLN A 50 8.99 -34.32 -6.93
C GLN A 50 10.06 -34.37 -8.03
N ASP A 51 9.71 -34.78 -9.25
CA ASP A 51 10.67 -34.92 -10.35
C ASP A 51 11.03 -33.60 -11.04
N PHE A 52 10.24 -32.54 -10.86
CA PHE A 52 10.43 -31.24 -11.54
C PHE A 52 11.09 -30.17 -10.66
N ALA A 53 11.38 -30.47 -9.40
CA ALA A 53 11.80 -29.50 -8.39
C ALA A 53 13.29 -29.07 -8.44
N VAL A 54 14.05 -29.46 -9.48
CA VAL A 54 15.53 -29.38 -9.45
C VAL A 54 16.13 -28.30 -10.37
N GLY A 55 15.32 -27.50 -11.08
CA GLY A 55 15.81 -26.49 -12.04
C GLY A 55 15.31 -25.05 -11.82
N SER A 56 16.05 -24.06 -12.36
CA SER A 56 15.65 -22.63 -12.43
C SER A 56 14.55 -22.37 -13.46
N SER A 57 14.42 -23.26 -14.44
CA SER A 57 13.37 -23.31 -15.45
C SER A 57 13.10 -24.77 -15.82
N THR A 58 11.85 -25.10 -16.12
CA THR A 58 11.43 -26.46 -16.49
C THR A 58 11.00 -26.48 -17.95
N ASP A 59 11.44 -27.50 -18.70
CA ASP A 59 10.96 -27.74 -20.07
C ASP A 59 9.47 -28.12 -20.02
N TYR A 60 8.62 -27.22 -20.53
CA TYR A 60 7.17 -27.35 -20.45
C TYR A 60 6.64 -28.55 -21.27
N GLN A 61 7.28 -28.89 -22.40
CA GLN A 61 6.86 -30.03 -23.22
C GLN A 61 7.19 -31.35 -22.54
N ALA A 62 8.35 -31.43 -21.88
CA ALA A 62 8.70 -32.59 -21.05
C ALA A 62 7.79 -32.73 -19.81
N PHE A 63 7.39 -31.60 -19.23
CA PHE A 63 6.44 -31.53 -18.12
C PHE A 63 5.03 -32.01 -18.53
N LEU A 64 4.51 -31.51 -19.66
CA LEU A 64 3.24 -31.96 -20.22
C LEU A 64 3.24 -33.46 -20.54
N ALA A 65 4.29 -33.97 -21.19
CA ALA A 65 4.39 -35.38 -21.54
C ALA A 65 4.40 -36.29 -20.29
N SER A 66 5.04 -35.83 -19.21
CA SER A 66 5.06 -36.56 -17.93
C SER A 66 3.71 -36.50 -17.21
N LEU A 67 3.04 -35.35 -17.27
CA LEU A 67 1.67 -35.19 -16.76
C LEU A 67 0.66 -36.05 -17.54
N GLU A 68 0.76 -36.11 -18.87
CA GLU A 68 -0.09 -36.94 -19.73
C GLU A 68 0.16 -38.45 -19.49
N SER A 69 1.42 -38.83 -19.26
CA SER A 69 1.79 -40.19 -18.86
C SER A 69 1.17 -40.58 -17.50
N ALA A 70 1.21 -39.68 -16.52
CA ALA A 70 0.59 -39.94 -15.23
C ALA A 70 -0.95 -39.93 -15.31
N ALA A 71 -1.55 -39.03 -16.10
CA ALA A 71 -2.98 -38.97 -16.35
C ALA A 71 -3.53 -40.24 -17.01
N SER A 72 -2.74 -40.84 -17.91
CA SER A 72 -3.09 -42.09 -18.60
C SER A 72 -2.95 -43.33 -17.71
N GLN A 73 -2.07 -43.29 -16.70
CA GLN A 73 -1.96 -44.32 -15.66
C GLN A 73 -3.12 -44.31 -14.66
N CYS A 74 -3.78 -43.17 -14.46
CA CYS A 74 -4.95 -43.04 -13.58
C CYS A 74 -6.27 -43.63 -14.15
N LYS A 75 -6.28 -44.19 -15.37
CA LYS A 75 -7.52 -44.67 -16.02
C LYS A 75 -7.92 -46.12 -15.74
N GLU A 76 -7.09 -46.91 -15.06
CA GLU A 76 -7.48 -48.25 -14.66
C GLU A 76 -7.14 -48.46 -13.18
N LEU A 77 -8.15 -48.85 -12.39
CA LEU A 77 -7.95 -49.54 -11.11
C LEU A 77 -8.06 -51.04 -11.39
N PRO A 78 -6.95 -51.80 -11.51
CA PRO A 78 -7.00 -53.24 -11.40
C PRO A 78 -6.47 -53.70 -10.03
N SER A 79 -7.13 -54.75 -9.55
CA SER A 79 -6.86 -55.46 -8.31
C SER A 79 -5.39 -55.84 -8.10
N ALA A 80 -4.90 -55.56 -6.89
CA ALA A 80 -3.81 -56.21 -6.16
C ALA A 80 -2.93 -57.21 -6.93
N LYS A 81 -1.68 -56.81 -7.22
CA LYS A 81 -0.45 -57.57 -6.89
C LYS A 81 0.77 -56.63 -6.92
N PRO A 82 1.78 -56.87 -6.07
CA PRO A 82 2.80 -55.90 -5.75
C PRO A 82 3.88 -55.85 -6.85
N VAL A 83 4.15 -54.65 -7.35
CA VAL A 83 5.40 -54.34 -8.03
C VAL A 83 6.14 -53.36 -7.13
N GLU A 84 7.16 -53.88 -6.44
CA GLU A 84 8.09 -53.11 -5.64
C GLU A 84 8.97 -52.27 -6.58
N ALA A 85 8.57 -51.02 -6.80
CA ALA A 85 9.50 -49.90 -6.72
C ALA A 85 9.13 -49.15 -5.44
N PRO A 86 10.09 -48.73 -4.59
CA PRO A 86 9.75 -48.10 -3.33
C PRO A 86 9.11 -46.74 -3.64
N SER A 87 7.79 -46.65 -3.51
CA SER A 87 7.13 -45.39 -3.21
C SER A 87 7.73 -44.88 -1.90
N PRO A 88 8.22 -43.62 -1.82
CA PRO A 88 8.77 -43.11 -0.57
C PRO A 88 7.78 -43.36 0.55
N SER A 89 8.27 -43.91 1.67
CA SER A 89 7.46 -44.07 2.87
C SER A 89 6.85 -42.72 3.25
N LEU A 90 5.67 -42.70 3.89
CA LEU A 90 5.03 -41.46 4.36
C LEU A 90 6.01 -40.56 5.15
N GLN A 91 6.96 -41.20 5.85
CA GLN A 91 8.05 -40.55 6.56
C GLN A 91 9.09 -39.92 5.61
N GLU A 92 9.50 -40.60 4.55
CA GLU A 92 10.39 -40.02 3.52
C GLU A 92 9.74 -38.87 2.75
N THR A 93 8.44 -38.97 2.43
CA THR A 93 7.69 -37.87 1.80
C THR A 93 7.58 -36.67 2.75
N GLN A 94 7.35 -36.90 4.04
CA GLN A 94 7.37 -35.84 5.06
C GLN A 94 8.76 -35.21 5.19
N GLU A 95 9.83 -36.01 5.19
CA GLU A 95 11.21 -35.51 5.25
C GLU A 95 11.59 -34.69 4.01
N GLN A 96 11.16 -35.11 2.82
CA GLN A 96 11.34 -34.37 1.57
C GLN A 96 10.54 -33.07 1.56
N LEU A 97 9.27 -33.11 1.99
CA LEU A 97 8.44 -31.91 2.14
C LEU A 97 9.08 -30.93 3.13
N GLU A 98 9.58 -31.42 4.26
CA GLU A 98 10.31 -30.60 5.23
C GLU A 98 11.60 -30.02 4.61
N ALA A 99 12.35 -30.81 3.83
CA ALA A 99 13.57 -30.32 3.17
C ALA A 99 13.24 -29.23 2.14
N LEU A 100 12.18 -29.40 1.36
CA LEU A 100 11.71 -28.43 0.38
C LEU A 100 11.19 -27.16 1.08
N GLN A 101 10.44 -27.31 2.16
CA GLN A 101 10.05 -26.19 3.05
C GLN A 101 11.26 -25.47 3.63
N ARG A 102 12.33 -26.18 4.04
CA ARG A 102 13.58 -25.55 4.51
C ARG A 102 14.27 -24.74 3.42
N VAL A 103 14.28 -25.21 2.17
CA VAL A 103 14.84 -24.47 1.03
C VAL A 103 13.98 -23.23 0.74
N LEU A 104 12.65 -23.36 0.74
CA LEU A 104 11.74 -22.26 0.47
C LEU A 104 11.78 -21.17 1.55
N ARG A 105 11.96 -21.54 2.81
CA ARG A 105 12.17 -20.58 3.91
C ARG A 105 13.42 -19.72 3.74
N ARG A 106 14.36 -20.14 2.87
CA ARG A 106 15.57 -19.38 2.55
C ARG A 106 15.39 -18.46 1.33
N GLN A 107 14.35 -18.67 0.52
CA GLN A 107 14.04 -17.80 -0.60
C GLN A 107 13.33 -16.52 -0.10
N PRO A 108 13.60 -15.36 -0.72
CA PRO A 108 12.87 -14.15 -0.41
C PRO A 108 11.38 -14.34 -0.77
N LEU A 109 10.48 -13.91 0.12
CA LEU A 109 9.06 -13.89 -0.18
C LEU A 109 8.77 -12.92 -1.32
N GLU A 110 8.24 -13.43 -2.42
CA GLU A 110 7.67 -12.64 -3.52
C GLU A 110 6.16 -12.76 -3.51
N PHE A 111 5.47 -11.65 -3.76
CA PHE A 111 4.01 -11.59 -3.75
C PHE A 111 3.51 -10.36 -4.50
N THR A 112 2.25 -10.43 -4.94
CA THR A 112 1.55 -9.34 -5.62
C THR A 112 0.57 -8.65 -4.67
N VAL A 113 0.45 -7.32 -4.80
CA VAL A 113 -0.51 -6.51 -4.06
C VAL A 113 -1.37 -5.75 -5.06
N GLY A 114 -2.69 -5.91 -4.92
CA GLY A 114 -3.68 -5.16 -5.67
C GLY A 114 -4.39 -4.12 -4.81
N GLN A 115 -4.67 -2.95 -5.38
CA GLN A 115 -5.63 -1.99 -4.85
C GLN A 115 -6.72 -1.76 -5.89
N TYR A 116 -7.97 -1.71 -5.43
CA TYR A 116 -9.09 -1.38 -6.30
C TYR A 116 -10.20 -0.63 -5.53
N ASN A 117 -10.55 0.58 -6.01
CA ASN A 117 -11.79 1.24 -5.60
C ASN A 117 -12.96 0.65 -6.41
N ILE A 118 -13.78 -0.17 -5.75
CA ILE A 118 -14.82 -0.97 -6.41
C ILE A 118 -16.16 -0.25 -6.52
N LEU A 119 -16.37 0.84 -5.75
CA LEU A 119 -17.60 1.63 -5.78
C LEU A 119 -18.87 0.77 -5.81
N ALA A 120 -18.94 -0.21 -4.92
CA ALA A 120 -19.82 -1.35 -5.10
C ALA A 120 -21.30 -0.92 -5.25
N GLY A 121 -21.89 -0.24 -4.29
CA GLY A 121 -23.28 0.21 -4.30
C GLY A 121 -23.47 1.72 -4.44
N TYR A 122 -22.41 2.52 -4.29
CA TYR A 122 -22.51 3.99 -4.24
C TYR A 122 -22.93 4.65 -5.56
N MET A 123 -22.68 4.04 -6.72
CA MET A 123 -23.10 4.58 -8.04
C MET A 123 -24.59 4.35 -8.34
N GLY A 124 -25.43 4.41 -7.30
CA GLY A 124 -26.80 3.92 -7.26
C GLY A 124 -27.76 4.49 -8.31
N SER A 125 -27.44 5.61 -8.97
CA SER A 125 -27.99 5.87 -10.31
C SER A 125 -27.14 6.89 -11.09
N ASN A 126 -26.93 6.61 -12.37
CA ASN A 126 -26.52 7.61 -13.39
C ASN A 126 -27.63 8.66 -13.63
N MET A 127 -28.70 8.61 -12.82
CA MET A 127 -29.86 9.47 -12.84
C MET A 127 -29.80 10.46 -11.68
N GLU A 128 -28.59 10.84 -11.27
CA GLU A 128 -28.32 12.00 -10.43
C GLU A 128 -27.62 13.07 -11.30
N PRO A 129 -27.88 14.37 -11.10
CA PRO A 129 -27.37 15.44 -11.98
C PRO A 129 -25.86 15.42 -12.26
N TRP A 130 -25.06 15.00 -11.28
CA TRP A 130 -23.60 14.96 -11.38
C TRP A 130 -23.04 13.71 -12.06
N PHE A 131 -23.89 12.71 -12.33
CA PHE A 131 -23.56 11.49 -13.06
C PHE A 131 -24.41 11.36 -14.33
N LEU A 132 -24.84 12.41 -15.02
CA LEU A 132 -25.58 12.21 -16.28
C LEU A 132 -24.61 11.88 -17.43
N TYR A 133 -24.47 10.58 -17.77
CA TYR A 133 -23.68 10.06 -18.91
C TYR A 133 -24.55 9.70 -20.12
N GLY A 134 -23.93 9.62 -21.29
CA GLY A 134 -24.56 9.21 -22.55
C GLY A 134 -25.05 10.37 -23.41
N VAL A 135 -25.01 11.60 -22.90
CA VAL A 135 -25.44 12.81 -23.61
C VAL A 135 -24.46 13.96 -23.39
N ASP A 136 -24.32 14.82 -24.39
CA ASP A 136 -23.49 16.02 -24.26
C ASP A 136 -24.13 17.01 -23.27
N MET A 137 -23.31 17.45 -22.32
CA MET A 137 -23.74 18.19 -21.13
C MET A 137 -22.76 19.34 -20.87
N PRO A 138 -22.86 20.43 -21.65
CA PRO A 138 -22.05 21.62 -21.43
C PRO A 138 -22.35 22.24 -20.05
N PRO A 139 -21.42 23.04 -19.48
CA PRO A 139 -21.53 23.56 -18.12
C PRO A 139 -22.85 24.29 -17.81
N GLU A 140 -23.36 25.09 -18.74
CA GLU A 140 -24.62 25.82 -18.55
C GLU A 140 -25.82 24.89 -18.44
N ARG A 141 -25.84 23.82 -19.24
CA ARG A 141 -26.88 22.77 -19.17
C ARG A 141 -26.82 22.03 -17.84
N ARG A 142 -25.62 21.66 -17.38
CA ARG A 142 -25.42 21.02 -16.07
C ARG A 142 -25.86 21.92 -14.91
N LYS A 143 -25.52 23.22 -14.96
CA LYS A 143 -25.96 24.20 -13.96
C LYS A 143 -27.48 24.28 -13.89
N GLU A 144 -28.16 24.31 -15.03
CA GLU A 144 -29.63 24.37 -15.05
C GLU A 144 -30.27 23.10 -14.47
N ILE A 145 -29.75 21.92 -14.81
CA ILE A 145 -30.21 20.65 -14.24
C ILE A 145 -29.99 20.61 -12.72
N LEU A 146 -28.81 21.04 -12.24
CA LEU A 146 -28.51 21.14 -10.82
C LEU A 146 -29.46 22.13 -10.10
N ARG A 147 -29.80 23.25 -10.75
CA ARG A 147 -30.77 24.23 -10.25
C ARG A 147 -32.15 23.61 -10.10
N LEU A 148 -32.65 22.92 -11.13
CA LEU A 148 -33.96 22.26 -11.12
C LEU A 148 -34.03 21.11 -10.10
N HIS A 149 -32.97 20.33 -9.96
CA HIS A 149 -32.85 19.28 -8.95
C HIS A 149 -32.80 19.85 -7.52
N GLY A 150 -32.12 20.98 -7.34
CA GLY A 150 -32.00 21.69 -6.08
C GLY A 150 -33.25 22.49 -5.68
N GLU A 151 -34.19 22.69 -6.59
CA GLU A 151 -35.39 23.49 -6.36
C GLU A 151 -36.28 22.88 -5.27
N ARG A 152 -36.81 23.74 -4.39
CA ARG A 152 -37.66 23.36 -3.26
C ARG A 152 -38.95 24.15 -3.27
N LEU A 153 -40.05 23.48 -2.95
CA LEU A 153 -41.35 24.09 -2.69
C LEU A 153 -41.31 24.88 -1.36
N PRO A 154 -42.29 25.77 -1.09
CA PRO A 154 -42.35 26.52 0.17
C PRO A 154 -42.39 25.66 1.44
N ASP A 155 -42.81 24.40 1.34
CA ASP A 155 -42.82 23.42 2.44
C ASP A 155 -41.49 22.65 2.60
N GLY A 156 -40.47 23.00 1.81
CA GLY A 156 -39.14 22.41 1.84
C GLY A 156 -38.97 21.11 1.05
N LYS A 157 -40.02 20.60 0.40
CA LYS A 157 -39.92 19.39 -0.43
C LYS A 157 -39.29 19.69 -1.79
N PRO A 158 -38.62 18.72 -2.45
CA PRO A 158 -38.15 18.87 -3.82
C PRO A 158 -39.28 19.27 -4.78
N ALA A 159 -39.08 20.31 -5.57
CA ALA A 159 -40.06 20.73 -6.58
C ALA A 159 -40.13 19.74 -7.76
N ASN A 160 -38.99 19.11 -8.07
CA ASN A 160 -38.86 18.13 -9.15
C ASN A 160 -38.35 16.78 -8.58
N PRO A 161 -39.20 16.01 -7.87
CA PRO A 161 -38.76 14.82 -7.18
C PRO A 161 -38.42 13.68 -8.15
N GLY A 162 -37.17 13.21 -8.11
CA GLY A 162 -36.70 12.02 -8.81
C GLY A 162 -36.55 12.17 -10.32
N TRP A 163 -35.80 11.25 -10.92
CA TRP A 163 -35.65 11.15 -12.37
C TRP A 163 -36.97 10.72 -13.04
N PRO A 164 -37.31 11.22 -14.26
CA PRO A 164 -36.60 12.25 -15.03
C PRO A 164 -37.13 13.67 -14.77
N ASN A 165 -37.82 13.93 -13.66
CA ASN A 165 -38.61 15.16 -13.50
C ASN A 165 -37.76 16.44 -13.51
N TYR A 166 -36.57 16.41 -12.91
CA TYR A 166 -35.68 17.58 -12.83
C TYR A 166 -34.89 17.86 -14.12
N VAL A 167 -35.03 17.01 -15.15
CA VAL A 167 -34.44 17.23 -16.48
C VAL A 167 -35.47 17.55 -17.57
N LYS A 168 -36.77 17.46 -17.26
CA LYS A 168 -37.83 17.75 -18.23
C LYS A 168 -37.74 19.20 -18.70
N GLY A 169 -37.71 19.38 -20.02
CA GLY A 169 -37.56 20.71 -20.65
C GLY A 169 -36.11 21.15 -20.83
N VAL A 170 -35.14 20.46 -20.22
CA VAL A 170 -33.70 20.63 -20.48
C VAL A 170 -33.16 19.52 -21.38
N LEU A 171 -33.63 18.28 -21.17
CA LEU A 171 -33.34 17.12 -22.02
C LEU A 171 -34.54 16.77 -22.90
N THR A 172 -34.29 16.32 -24.13
CA THR A 172 -35.32 15.74 -24.99
C THR A 172 -35.70 14.34 -24.51
N PRO A 173 -36.88 13.81 -24.90
CA PRO A 173 -37.26 12.44 -24.59
C PRO A 173 -36.23 11.39 -25.04
N GLU A 174 -35.60 11.60 -26.20
CA GLU A 174 -34.55 10.72 -26.74
C GLU A 174 -33.29 10.75 -25.88
N GLU A 175 -32.87 11.94 -25.43
CA GLU A 175 -31.71 12.07 -24.54
C GLU A 175 -31.95 11.42 -23.17
N ILE A 176 -33.16 11.56 -22.62
CA ILE A 176 -33.57 10.88 -21.38
C ILE A 176 -33.45 9.36 -21.57
N GLN A 177 -33.93 8.83 -22.69
CA GLN A 177 -33.83 7.41 -23.01
C GLN A 177 -32.36 6.96 -23.13
N THR A 178 -31.49 7.76 -23.75
CA THR A 178 -30.05 7.47 -23.84
C THR A 178 -29.38 7.39 -22.47
N VAL A 179 -29.69 8.33 -21.56
CA VAL A 179 -29.18 8.31 -20.18
C VAL A 179 -29.66 7.06 -19.43
N GLU A 180 -30.92 6.68 -19.59
CA GLU A 180 -31.50 5.47 -18.99
C GLU A 180 -30.89 4.17 -19.53
N GLU A 181 -30.56 4.14 -20.82
CA GLU A 181 -29.85 3.00 -21.44
C GLU A 181 -28.42 2.90 -20.94
N THR A 182 -27.69 4.02 -20.90
CA THR A 182 -26.33 4.08 -20.34
C THR A 182 -26.32 3.70 -18.86
N HIS A 183 -27.31 4.14 -18.09
CA HIS A 183 -27.47 3.74 -16.69
C HIS A 183 -27.57 2.21 -16.54
N ARG A 184 -28.50 1.59 -17.29
CA ARG A 184 -28.73 0.14 -17.23
C ARG A 184 -27.50 -0.66 -17.62
N ARG A 185 -26.71 -0.17 -18.57
CA ARG A 185 -25.55 -0.86 -19.12
C ARG A 185 -24.29 -0.68 -18.27
N CYS A 186 -24.01 0.54 -17.81
CA CYS A 186 -22.73 0.87 -17.19
C CYS A 186 -22.79 1.05 -15.66
N PHE A 187 -23.95 1.38 -15.07
CA PHE A 187 -24.04 1.84 -13.67
C PHE A 187 -24.88 0.95 -12.76
N ALA A 188 -25.86 0.22 -13.32
CA ALA A 188 -26.73 -0.66 -12.55
C ALA A 188 -25.91 -1.70 -11.77
N TRP A 189 -26.11 -1.77 -10.44
CA TRP A 189 -25.40 -2.70 -9.56
C TRP A 189 -25.48 -4.15 -10.06
N GLU A 190 -26.67 -4.59 -10.47
CA GLU A 190 -26.90 -5.93 -11.00
C GLU A 190 -26.03 -6.29 -12.21
N VAL A 191 -25.56 -5.29 -12.97
CA VAL A 191 -24.66 -5.47 -14.12
C VAL A 191 -23.20 -5.33 -13.71
N ARG A 192 -22.86 -4.38 -12.84
CA ARG A 192 -21.47 -4.11 -12.43
C ARG A 192 -20.92 -5.17 -11.47
N LYS A 193 -21.74 -5.73 -10.59
CA LYS A 193 -21.29 -6.57 -9.47
C LYS A 193 -20.46 -7.79 -9.90
N ASP A 194 -20.81 -8.42 -11.02
CA ASP A 194 -20.09 -9.59 -11.52
C ASP A 194 -18.85 -9.18 -12.30
N ARG A 195 -18.92 -8.08 -13.05
CA ARG A 195 -17.77 -7.49 -13.75
C ARG A 195 -16.69 -6.99 -12.78
N LEU A 196 -17.08 -6.43 -11.63
CA LEU A 196 -16.15 -6.07 -10.55
C LEU A 196 -15.40 -7.31 -10.03
N LEU A 197 -16.08 -8.45 -9.90
CA LEU A 197 -15.45 -9.71 -9.50
C LEU A 197 -14.56 -10.29 -10.60
N ASP A 198 -14.91 -10.09 -11.87
CA ASP A 198 -14.07 -10.47 -13.00
C ASP A 198 -12.77 -9.66 -13.01
N GLN A 199 -12.84 -8.34 -12.78
CA GLN A 199 -11.66 -7.50 -12.59
C GLN A 199 -10.79 -7.99 -11.42
N ILE A 200 -11.38 -8.29 -10.26
CA ILE A 200 -10.65 -8.86 -9.13
C ILE A 200 -9.99 -10.20 -9.47
N ARG A 201 -10.65 -11.04 -10.28
CA ARG A 201 -10.08 -12.32 -10.74
C ARG A 201 -8.92 -12.10 -11.70
N GLU A 202 -9.02 -11.14 -12.60
CA GLU A 202 -7.98 -10.77 -13.58
C GLU A 202 -6.74 -10.16 -12.92
N MET A 203 -6.94 -9.33 -11.89
CA MET A 203 -5.84 -8.80 -11.07
C MET A 203 -5.01 -9.92 -10.42
N ASP A 204 -5.68 -11.02 -10.04
CA ASP A 204 -5.06 -12.28 -9.60
C ASP A 204 -4.05 -12.14 -8.43
N CYS A 205 -4.21 -11.11 -7.60
CA CYS A 205 -3.23 -10.73 -6.59
C CYS A 205 -3.12 -11.71 -5.41
N ASP A 206 -1.99 -11.69 -4.70
CA ASP A 206 -1.81 -12.46 -3.47
C ASP A 206 -2.43 -11.76 -2.26
N LEU A 207 -2.26 -10.44 -2.20
CA LEU A 207 -2.88 -9.54 -1.24
C LEU A 207 -3.72 -8.50 -1.99
N LEU A 208 -4.89 -8.15 -1.46
CA LEU A 208 -5.86 -7.29 -2.14
C LEU A 208 -6.47 -6.31 -1.16
N SER A 209 -6.55 -5.04 -1.58
CA SER A 209 -7.20 -3.95 -0.88
C SER A 209 -8.37 -3.46 -1.70
N LEU A 210 -9.58 -3.56 -1.16
CA LEU A 210 -10.80 -3.05 -1.79
C LEU A 210 -11.36 -1.90 -0.97
N VAL A 211 -11.58 -0.76 -1.60
CA VAL A 211 -12.21 0.42 -0.99
C VAL A 211 -13.54 0.71 -1.66
N GLU A 212 -14.44 1.39 -0.97
CA GLU A 212 -15.84 1.50 -1.39
C GLU A 212 -16.55 0.14 -1.51
N CYS A 213 -16.15 -0.77 -0.62
CA CYS A 213 -16.64 -2.12 -0.54
C CYS A 213 -17.86 -2.17 0.38
N ASP A 214 -19.03 -1.79 -0.14
CA ASP A 214 -20.31 -2.27 0.40
C ASP A 214 -20.65 -3.66 -0.16
N HIS A 215 -21.82 -4.21 0.18
CA HIS A 215 -22.20 -5.58 -0.16
C HIS A 215 -21.15 -6.65 0.22
N TYR A 216 -20.38 -6.38 1.28
CA TYR A 216 -19.29 -7.26 1.70
C TYR A 216 -19.82 -8.62 2.14
N ASP A 217 -20.84 -8.65 3.00
CA ASP A 217 -21.32 -9.89 3.61
C ASP A 217 -22.08 -10.79 2.62
N ASP A 218 -22.84 -10.19 1.69
CA ASP A 218 -23.76 -10.85 0.76
C ASP A 218 -23.17 -11.12 -0.63
N HIS A 219 -22.21 -10.32 -1.11
CA HIS A 219 -21.61 -10.48 -2.44
C HIS A 219 -20.11 -10.75 -2.39
N PHE A 220 -19.30 -9.81 -1.85
CA PHE A 220 -17.85 -9.90 -2.02
C PHE A 220 -17.18 -10.97 -1.16
N ARG A 221 -17.53 -11.12 0.13
CA ARG A 221 -16.94 -12.16 0.98
C ARG A 221 -17.13 -13.56 0.40
N PRO A 222 -18.35 -14.03 0.07
CA PRO A 222 -18.51 -15.38 -0.50
C PRO A 222 -17.84 -15.53 -1.87
N ALA A 223 -17.78 -14.47 -2.70
CA ALA A 223 -17.07 -14.51 -3.97
C ALA A 223 -15.55 -14.61 -3.79
N LEU A 224 -14.96 -13.79 -2.92
CA LEU A 224 -13.55 -13.82 -2.56
C LEU A 224 -13.15 -15.19 -1.98
N GLU A 225 -13.99 -15.78 -1.13
CA GLU A 225 -13.76 -17.13 -0.60
C GLU A 225 -13.71 -18.18 -1.72
N LYS A 226 -14.62 -18.12 -2.70
CA LYS A 226 -14.60 -18.99 -3.89
C LYS A 226 -13.34 -18.79 -4.73
N LEU A 227 -12.85 -17.54 -4.83
CA LEU A 227 -11.58 -17.20 -5.48
C LEU A 227 -10.34 -17.58 -4.65
N GLY A 228 -10.52 -18.20 -3.48
CA GLY A 228 -9.43 -18.70 -2.64
C GLY A 228 -8.89 -17.70 -1.61
N TYR A 229 -9.50 -16.52 -1.48
CA TYR A 229 -9.13 -15.52 -0.48
C TYR A 229 -9.77 -15.79 0.88
N ALA A 230 -9.11 -15.32 1.94
CA ALA A 230 -9.75 -14.93 3.19
C ALA A 230 -9.70 -13.41 3.25
N SER A 231 -10.59 -12.80 4.04
CA SER A 231 -10.66 -11.35 4.13
C SER A 231 -11.11 -10.86 5.50
N THR A 232 -10.78 -9.60 5.77
CA THR A 232 -11.31 -8.81 6.88
C THR A 232 -11.82 -7.49 6.33
N TRP A 233 -12.94 -7.01 6.86
CA TRP A 233 -13.58 -5.80 6.40
C TRP A 233 -14.11 -4.98 7.57
N ARG A 234 -14.16 -3.66 7.36
CA ARG A 234 -14.76 -2.73 8.30
C ARG A 234 -15.62 -1.73 7.55
N LYS A 235 -16.84 -1.59 8.02
CA LYS A 235 -17.75 -0.52 7.64
C LYS A 235 -17.22 0.82 8.13
N ARG A 236 -17.42 1.87 7.35
CA ARG A 236 -17.23 3.25 7.82
C ARG A 236 -18.25 3.62 8.91
N PRO A 237 -17.92 4.48 9.89
CA PRO A 237 -18.80 4.86 11.00
C PRO A 237 -19.90 5.86 10.59
N ARG A 238 -20.48 5.70 9.39
CA ARG A 238 -21.59 6.50 8.87
C ARG A 238 -22.85 5.64 8.76
N PRO A 239 -23.93 5.94 9.49
CA PRO A 239 -25.15 5.13 9.44
C PRO A 239 -25.82 5.07 8.06
N THR A 240 -25.67 6.12 7.24
CA THR A 240 -26.32 6.26 5.93
C THR A 240 -25.55 5.63 4.76
N SER A 241 -24.48 4.91 5.03
CA SER A 241 -23.62 4.32 3.99
C SER A 241 -23.16 2.95 4.47
N ASP A 242 -23.24 1.95 3.61
CA ASP A 242 -22.79 0.58 3.88
C ASP A 242 -21.36 0.29 3.41
N ASP A 243 -20.69 1.32 2.89
CA ASP A 243 -19.30 1.29 2.41
C ASP A 243 -18.29 0.97 3.53
N GLY A 244 -17.23 0.28 3.16
CA GLY A 244 -16.07 0.04 4.00
C GLY A 244 -14.80 -0.30 3.21
N CYS A 245 -13.75 -0.59 3.97
CA CYS A 245 -12.46 -1.04 3.44
C CYS A 245 -12.30 -2.55 3.74
N CYS A 246 -11.85 -3.30 2.75
CA CYS A 246 -11.57 -4.74 2.83
C CYS A 246 -10.10 -4.99 2.57
N VAL A 247 -9.48 -5.82 3.41
CA VAL A 247 -8.20 -6.46 3.13
C VAL A 247 -8.44 -7.95 2.92
N ALA A 248 -8.00 -8.48 1.78
CA ALA A 248 -8.10 -9.88 1.42
C ALA A 248 -6.72 -10.47 1.09
N TRP A 249 -6.53 -11.77 1.33
CA TRP A 249 -5.27 -12.47 1.09
C TRP A 249 -5.52 -13.91 0.65
N ARG A 250 -4.64 -14.47 -0.19
CA ARG A 250 -4.72 -15.87 -0.62
C ARG A 250 -4.51 -16.82 0.57
N ARG A 251 -5.51 -17.65 0.86
CA ARG A 251 -5.49 -18.60 2.00
C ARG A 251 -4.36 -19.62 1.91
N CYS A 252 -3.91 -19.92 0.70
CA CYS A 252 -2.80 -20.84 0.46
C CYS A 252 -1.42 -20.22 0.76
N LEU A 253 -1.30 -18.89 0.77
CA LEU A 253 -0.02 -18.20 0.93
C LEU A 253 0.14 -17.53 2.28
N PHE A 254 -0.94 -17.00 2.87
CA PHE A 254 -0.88 -16.21 4.10
C PHE A 254 -1.88 -16.68 5.15
N ASP A 255 -1.45 -16.61 6.42
CA ASP A 255 -2.32 -16.61 7.59
C ASP A 255 -2.48 -15.19 8.13
N LEU A 256 -3.66 -14.89 8.66
CA LEU A 256 -3.88 -13.67 9.43
C LEU A 256 -3.34 -13.86 10.84
N VAL A 257 -2.40 -13.00 11.25
CA VAL A 257 -1.92 -12.94 12.63
C VAL A 257 -2.86 -12.08 13.46
N GLN A 258 -3.12 -10.86 12.99
CA GLN A 258 -4.03 -9.91 13.65
C GLN A 258 -4.49 -8.85 12.67
N ALA A 259 -5.72 -8.36 12.84
CA ALA A 259 -6.22 -7.18 12.14
C ALA A 259 -6.74 -6.15 13.15
N THR A 260 -6.60 -4.88 12.80
CA THR A 260 -7.21 -3.76 13.52
C THR A 260 -7.79 -2.75 12.52
N ALA A 261 -8.52 -1.79 13.03
CA ALA A 261 -9.12 -0.74 12.24
C ALA A 261 -9.07 0.58 12.99
N VAL A 262 -8.94 1.66 12.23
CA VAL A 262 -9.00 3.02 12.76
C VAL A 262 -10.21 3.71 12.15
N GLU A 263 -11.01 4.33 13.00
CA GLU A 263 -12.03 5.28 12.60
C GLU A 263 -11.47 6.68 12.77
N PHE A 264 -11.31 7.40 11.66
CA PHE A 264 -10.70 8.71 11.70
C PHE A 264 -11.58 9.72 12.43
N VAL A 265 -10.94 10.50 13.30
CA VAL A 265 -11.52 11.69 13.91
C VAL A 265 -11.31 12.85 12.95
N ASP A 266 -12.31 13.09 12.11
CA ASP A 266 -12.23 14.09 11.03
C ASP A 266 -12.51 15.51 11.53
N LYS A 267 -13.37 15.66 12.54
CA LYS A 267 -13.61 16.95 13.22
C LYS A 267 -13.76 16.78 14.71
N LEU A 268 -13.11 17.66 15.45
CA LEU A 268 -13.32 17.86 16.88
C LEU A 268 -14.13 19.15 17.05
N CYS A 269 -15.32 19.07 17.64
CA CYS A 269 -16.05 20.27 18.08
C CYS A 269 -15.66 20.55 19.54
N PRO A 270 -14.80 21.55 19.84
CA PRO A 270 -14.29 21.76 21.20
C PRO A 270 -15.41 22.12 22.18
N VAL A 271 -16.40 22.89 21.72
CA VAL A 271 -17.51 23.41 22.54
C VAL A 271 -18.51 22.33 22.95
N ARG A 272 -18.70 21.30 22.12
CA ARG A 272 -19.71 20.23 22.36
C ARG A 272 -19.10 18.88 22.66
N GLN A 273 -17.76 18.76 22.62
CA GLN A 273 -17.01 17.49 22.67
C GLN A 273 -17.52 16.43 21.69
N LYS A 274 -18.17 16.87 20.60
CA LYS A 274 -18.72 15.95 19.59
C LYS A 274 -17.64 15.64 18.58
N VAL A 275 -17.24 14.37 18.56
CA VAL A 275 -16.30 13.80 17.61
C VAL A 275 -17.09 13.37 16.37
N PHE A 276 -16.70 13.86 15.20
CA PHE A 276 -17.23 13.37 13.93
C PHE A 276 -16.24 12.40 13.31
N LYS A 277 -16.71 11.18 13.07
CA LYS A 277 -15.97 10.14 12.39
C LYS A 277 -16.71 9.78 11.12
N ASP A 278 -15.97 9.62 10.03
CA ASP A 278 -16.58 9.25 8.76
C ASP A 278 -15.77 8.21 7.99
N ARG A 279 -14.44 8.36 7.98
CA ARG A 279 -13.53 7.52 7.19
C ARG A 279 -12.79 6.51 8.07
N ILE A 280 -12.20 5.50 7.43
CA ILE A 280 -11.51 4.41 8.13
C ILE A 280 -10.24 3.97 7.40
N ALA A 281 -9.38 3.27 8.14
CA ALA A 281 -8.42 2.34 7.57
C ALA A 281 -8.46 0.98 8.27
N VAL A 282 -8.10 -0.08 7.53
CA VAL A 282 -7.96 -1.45 8.01
C VAL A 282 -6.49 -1.84 7.92
N VAL A 283 -5.93 -2.35 9.01
CA VAL A 283 -4.54 -2.80 9.11
C VAL A 283 -4.55 -4.31 9.36
N ALA A 284 -3.88 -5.09 8.51
CA ALA A 284 -3.78 -6.54 8.65
C ALA A 284 -2.32 -7.00 8.68
N LEU A 285 -1.93 -7.67 9.76
CA LEU A 285 -0.65 -8.37 9.88
C LEU A 285 -0.82 -9.79 9.35
N LEU A 286 -0.11 -10.10 8.27
CA LEU A 286 -0.16 -11.37 7.56
C LEU A 286 1.18 -12.09 7.70
N GLN A 287 1.14 -13.41 7.82
CA GLN A 287 2.34 -14.25 7.86
C GLN A 287 2.32 -15.23 6.69
N SER A 288 3.41 -15.25 5.91
CA SER A 288 3.59 -16.23 4.85
C SER A 288 3.67 -17.64 5.44
N LYS A 289 2.84 -18.55 4.91
CA LYS A 289 2.88 -19.98 5.22
C LYS A 289 4.16 -20.66 4.75
N ILE A 290 4.77 -20.08 3.72
CA ILE A 290 5.94 -20.65 3.05
C ILE A 290 7.22 -20.23 3.78
N THR A 291 7.43 -18.91 3.93
CA THR A 291 8.68 -18.37 4.47
C THR A 291 8.61 -18.06 5.97
N GLY A 292 7.41 -17.95 6.54
CA GLY A 292 7.18 -17.46 7.90
C GLY A 292 7.40 -15.95 8.06
N GLN A 293 7.78 -15.23 6.99
CA GLN A 293 7.94 -13.78 6.99
C GLN A 293 6.58 -13.09 7.15
N LYS A 294 6.58 -11.94 7.83
CA LYS A 294 5.37 -11.16 8.07
C LYS A 294 5.33 -9.95 7.14
N VAL A 295 4.13 -9.51 6.77
CA VAL A 295 3.85 -8.30 5.98
C VAL A 295 2.63 -7.62 6.59
N ILE A 296 2.62 -6.29 6.66
CA ILE A 296 1.47 -5.51 7.08
C ILE A 296 0.85 -4.85 5.84
N LEU A 297 -0.43 -5.13 5.58
CA LEU A 297 -1.20 -4.46 4.55
C LEU A 297 -2.19 -3.49 5.20
N VAL A 298 -2.20 -2.25 4.74
CA VAL A 298 -3.14 -1.21 5.14
C VAL A 298 -4.03 -0.87 3.94
N SER A 299 -5.34 -0.82 4.17
CA SER A 299 -6.35 -0.36 3.20
C SER A 299 -7.07 0.86 3.77
N THR A 300 -7.18 1.95 3.00
CA THR A 300 -7.83 3.19 3.44
C THR A 300 -8.53 3.92 2.30
N HIS A 301 -9.56 4.70 2.63
CA HIS A 301 -10.18 5.65 1.70
C HIS A 301 -10.25 7.02 2.37
N LEU A 302 -9.45 7.96 1.89
CA LEU A 302 -9.31 9.28 2.49
C LEU A 302 -10.44 10.24 2.09
N GLN A 303 -10.38 11.46 2.62
CA GLN A 303 -11.35 12.51 2.34
C GLN A 303 -11.43 12.83 0.83
N ARG A 304 -12.67 12.83 0.31
CA ARG A 304 -13.01 13.04 -1.11
C ARG A 304 -12.65 14.44 -1.63
N ASN A 305 -12.92 14.68 -2.91
CA ASN A 305 -12.71 15.93 -3.66
C ASN A 305 -11.22 16.22 -3.88
N PRO A 306 -10.49 15.33 -4.60
CA PRO A 306 -9.06 15.48 -4.87
C PRO A 306 -8.69 16.81 -5.53
N GLU A 307 -9.65 17.43 -6.22
CA GLU A 307 -9.53 18.74 -6.84
C GLU A 307 -9.49 19.93 -5.88
N ASP A 308 -9.82 19.76 -4.59
CA ASP A 308 -9.78 20.81 -3.56
C ASP A 308 -8.55 20.63 -2.65
N PRO A 309 -7.45 21.39 -2.87
CA PRO A 309 -6.25 21.31 -2.03
C PRO A 309 -6.50 21.66 -0.57
N LYS A 310 -7.59 22.37 -0.24
CA LYS A 310 -7.92 22.68 1.16
C LYS A 310 -8.26 21.42 1.97
N GLN A 311 -8.60 20.32 1.29
CA GLN A 311 -8.82 19.03 1.94
C GLN A 311 -7.51 18.28 2.24
N ASP A 312 -6.36 18.69 1.69
CA ASP A 312 -5.09 17.98 1.89
C ASP A 312 -4.68 17.95 3.37
N MET A 313 -5.00 19.00 4.14
CA MET A 313 -4.74 19.04 5.58
C MET A 313 -5.57 17.99 6.35
N LEU A 314 -6.84 17.81 5.98
CA LEU A 314 -7.68 16.76 6.54
C LEU A 314 -7.22 15.36 6.09
N ARG A 315 -6.78 15.19 4.84
CA ARG A 315 -6.20 13.91 4.37
C ARG A 315 -4.90 13.58 5.11
N ALA A 316 -4.04 14.57 5.31
CA ALA A 316 -2.81 14.41 6.07
C ALA A 316 -3.10 14.07 7.54
N ARG A 317 -4.13 14.66 8.15
CA ARG A 317 -4.64 14.26 9.48
C ARG A 317 -5.06 12.80 9.51
N GLN A 318 -5.77 12.33 8.50
CA GLN A 318 -6.21 10.93 8.39
C GLN A 318 -4.99 10.01 8.25
N VAL A 319 -4.02 10.35 7.40
CA VAL A 319 -2.73 9.63 7.28
C VAL A 319 -1.99 9.59 8.62
N GLY A 320 -1.89 10.73 9.33
CA GLY A 320 -1.26 10.79 10.66
C GLY A 320 -1.94 9.86 11.67
N GLN A 321 -3.26 9.70 11.61
CA GLN A 321 -3.98 8.73 12.44
C GLN A 321 -3.67 7.27 12.05
N VAL A 322 -3.53 6.97 10.75
CA VAL A 322 -3.06 5.65 10.30
C VAL A 322 -1.65 5.36 10.83
N LEU A 323 -0.71 6.30 10.69
CA LEU A 323 0.68 6.14 11.13
C LEU A 323 0.77 5.91 12.64
N ARG A 324 -0.02 6.64 13.44
CA ARG A 324 -0.11 6.44 14.89
C ARG A 324 -0.62 5.05 15.23
N VAL A 325 -1.74 4.64 14.63
CA VAL A 325 -2.32 3.31 14.88
C VAL A 325 -1.39 2.20 14.43
N LEU A 326 -0.68 2.38 13.32
CA LEU A 326 0.34 1.46 12.85
C LEU A 326 1.48 1.31 13.87
N ALA A 327 1.99 2.42 14.41
CA ALA A 327 3.00 2.39 15.46
C ALA A 327 2.49 1.63 16.70
N ASP A 328 1.33 2.02 17.24
CA ASP A 328 0.74 1.38 18.42
C ASP A 328 0.47 -0.12 18.18
N PHE A 329 -0.03 -0.47 17.00
CA PHE A 329 -0.30 -1.85 16.60
C PHE A 329 0.99 -2.68 16.57
N VAL A 330 2.04 -2.20 15.92
CA VAL A 330 3.33 -2.89 15.83
C VAL A 330 3.99 -3.05 17.21
N TYR A 331 3.97 -1.99 18.03
CA TYR A 331 4.58 -2.01 19.36
C TYR A 331 3.73 -2.72 20.42
N SER A 332 2.50 -3.13 20.11
CA SER A 332 1.71 -3.99 20.98
C SER A 332 2.25 -5.43 21.05
N PHE A 333 3.10 -5.82 20.09
CA PHE A 333 3.72 -7.14 20.06
C PHE A 333 5.07 -7.16 20.81
N PRO A 334 5.45 -8.30 21.42
CA PRO A 334 6.79 -8.46 21.99
C PRO A 334 7.89 -8.24 20.96
N ALA A 335 9.01 -7.65 21.36
CA ALA A 335 10.15 -7.40 20.45
C ALA A 335 10.69 -8.67 19.76
N SER A 336 10.55 -9.83 20.41
CA SER A 336 10.94 -11.14 19.85
C SER A 336 10.02 -11.67 18.74
N SER A 337 8.85 -11.05 18.51
CA SER A 337 7.86 -11.50 17.53
C SER A 337 8.26 -11.27 16.08
N GLY A 338 9.22 -10.36 15.83
CA GLY A 338 9.61 -9.96 14.48
C GLY A 338 8.59 -9.05 13.77
N VAL A 339 7.58 -8.52 14.48
CA VAL A 339 6.51 -7.69 13.88
C VAL A 339 6.99 -6.26 13.59
N ALA A 340 7.90 -5.72 14.40
CA ALA A 340 8.47 -4.40 14.18
C ALA A 340 9.34 -4.30 12.92
N GLU A 341 9.80 -5.44 12.42
CA GLU A 341 10.55 -5.58 11.16
C GLU A 341 9.65 -6.00 9.98
N ALA A 342 8.34 -6.16 10.20
CA ALA A 342 7.42 -6.52 9.14
C ALA A 342 7.25 -5.33 8.18
N PRO A 343 7.56 -5.48 6.88
CA PRO A 343 7.33 -4.41 5.91
C PRO A 343 5.86 -4.03 5.85
N VAL A 344 5.62 -2.73 5.76
CA VAL A 344 4.30 -2.13 5.62
C VAL A 344 4.05 -1.73 4.17
N ILE A 345 2.84 -2.02 3.70
CA ILE A 345 2.31 -1.56 2.42
C ILE A 345 0.97 -0.86 2.73
N LEU A 346 0.88 0.43 2.40
CA LEU A 346 -0.33 1.22 2.52
C LEU A 346 -0.95 1.41 1.14
N THR A 347 -2.20 0.99 1.02
CA THR A 347 -2.96 1.04 -0.22
C THR A 347 -4.27 1.78 -0.02
N GLY A 348 -4.80 2.38 -1.08
CA GLY A 348 -6.12 2.98 -1.00
C GLY A 348 -6.38 4.04 -2.06
N ASP A 349 -7.61 4.55 -2.04
CA ASP A 349 -7.94 5.82 -2.68
C ASP A 349 -7.57 6.95 -1.71
N LEU A 350 -6.43 7.59 -1.98
CA LEU A 350 -5.91 8.67 -1.16
C LEU A 350 -6.54 10.02 -1.51
N ASN A 351 -7.34 10.08 -2.60
CA ASN A 351 -7.99 11.30 -3.06
C ASN A 351 -7.02 12.49 -3.14
N CYS A 352 -5.77 12.28 -3.56
CA CYS A 352 -4.76 13.32 -3.64
C CYS A 352 -3.86 13.13 -4.85
N THR A 353 -3.37 14.23 -5.42
CA THR A 353 -2.48 14.25 -6.58
C THR A 353 -1.00 14.24 -6.22
N SER A 354 -0.65 14.64 -4.99
CA SER A 354 0.72 14.61 -4.48
C SER A 354 0.77 13.80 -3.19
N PHE A 355 1.14 12.53 -3.30
CA PHE A 355 1.31 11.65 -2.13
C PHE A 355 2.45 12.15 -1.23
N GLY A 356 3.51 12.71 -1.83
CA GLY A 356 4.63 13.34 -1.11
C GLY A 356 4.16 14.47 -0.19
N ARG A 357 3.26 15.33 -0.67
CA ARG A 357 2.66 16.41 0.15
C ARG A 357 1.93 15.89 1.38
N LEU A 358 1.05 14.90 1.22
CA LEU A 358 0.30 14.33 2.35
C LEU A 358 1.25 13.73 3.37
N ARG A 359 2.29 13.02 2.90
CA ARG A 359 3.35 12.47 3.73
C ARG A 359 4.10 13.59 4.47
N GLY A 360 4.54 14.64 3.77
CA GLY A 360 5.25 15.78 4.35
C GLY A 360 4.49 16.41 5.52
N VAL A 361 3.21 16.72 5.30
CA VAL A 361 2.34 17.30 6.35
C VAL A 361 2.17 16.34 7.53
N ALA A 362 1.84 15.06 7.26
CA ALA A 362 1.64 14.07 8.30
C ALA A 362 2.93 13.85 9.12
N ASN A 363 4.10 13.84 8.46
CA ASN A 363 5.40 13.65 9.07
C ASN A 363 5.77 14.83 9.96
N THR A 364 5.64 16.07 9.47
CA THR A 364 5.94 17.29 10.23
C THR A 364 5.12 17.33 11.51
N ILE A 365 3.80 17.17 11.41
CA ILE A 365 2.92 17.21 12.57
C ILE A 365 3.21 16.08 13.56
N SER A 366 3.52 14.87 13.05
CA SER A 366 3.86 13.74 13.91
C SER A 366 5.20 13.93 14.63
N LEU A 367 6.20 14.54 13.98
CA LEU A 367 7.50 14.85 14.58
C LEU A 367 7.41 15.93 15.65
N LEU A 368 6.60 16.96 15.40
CA LEU A 368 6.41 18.04 16.36
C LEU A 368 5.58 17.58 17.58
N ASN A 369 4.74 16.56 17.42
CA ASN A 369 3.98 15.97 18.51
C ASN A 369 4.80 14.89 19.25
N ARG A 370 5.52 15.31 20.29
CA ARG A 370 6.40 14.46 21.12
C ARG A 370 5.69 13.31 21.84
N GLU A 371 4.37 13.30 21.91
CA GLU A 371 3.59 12.23 22.56
C GLU A 371 3.28 11.06 21.61
N VAL A 372 3.53 11.20 20.30
CA VAL A 372 3.19 10.20 19.29
C VAL A 372 4.38 9.30 18.99
N ARG A 373 4.16 7.98 19.09
CA ARG A 373 5.13 7.00 18.59
C ARG A 373 5.18 7.05 17.07
N LEU A 374 6.39 7.11 16.52
CA LEU A 374 6.61 7.14 15.08
C LEU A 374 6.92 5.74 14.57
N HIS A 375 6.26 5.36 13.47
CA HIS A 375 6.59 4.14 12.74
C HIS A 375 7.62 4.46 11.65
N PRO A 376 8.62 3.60 11.36
CA PRO A 376 9.61 3.86 10.32
C PRO A 376 9.02 4.11 8.92
N PHE A 377 7.83 3.56 8.64
CA PHE A 377 7.06 3.79 7.40
C PHE A 377 6.85 5.28 7.10
N THR A 378 6.69 6.12 8.14
CA THR A 378 6.58 7.57 8.02
C THR A 378 7.70 8.16 7.16
N PHE A 379 8.92 7.63 7.28
CA PHE A 379 10.10 8.15 6.60
C PHE A 379 10.54 7.27 5.43
N ASP A 380 10.51 5.96 5.59
CA ASP A 380 10.81 4.98 4.54
C ASP A 380 9.52 4.57 3.82
N CYS A 381 8.97 5.48 3.02
CA CYS A 381 7.82 5.21 2.17
C CYS A 381 8.18 5.57 0.73
N SER A 382 7.89 4.68 -0.21
CA SER A 382 8.00 4.92 -1.65
C SER A 382 6.68 4.61 -2.33
N ASP A 383 6.48 5.19 -3.50
CA ASP A 383 5.27 5.04 -4.30
C ASP A 383 5.51 4.06 -5.44
N ALA A 384 4.57 3.15 -5.71
CA ALA A 384 4.57 2.33 -6.92
C ALA A 384 3.95 3.16 -8.06
N PRO A 385 4.74 3.60 -9.05
CA PRO A 385 4.28 4.55 -10.07
C PRO A 385 3.26 3.90 -11.00
N THR A 386 2.10 4.54 -11.16
CA THR A 386 1.02 4.10 -12.05
C THR A 386 0.56 5.25 -12.93
N GLY A 387 -0.23 4.95 -13.96
CA GLY A 387 -0.92 5.96 -14.75
C GLY A 387 -2.13 6.58 -14.02
N VAL A 388 -3.04 7.15 -14.78
CA VAL A 388 -4.30 7.71 -14.28
C VAL A 388 -5.21 6.59 -13.76
N THR A 389 -5.72 6.75 -12.55
CA THR A 389 -6.52 5.71 -11.88
C THR A 389 -8.00 6.05 -11.77
N SER A 390 -8.39 7.32 -11.90
CA SER A 390 -9.80 7.76 -11.90
C SER A 390 -10.09 8.68 -13.07
N VAL A 391 -11.02 8.26 -13.93
CA VAL A 391 -11.43 9.01 -15.13
C VAL A 391 -12.95 9.09 -15.23
N THR A 392 -13.49 10.27 -14.94
CA THR A 392 -14.91 10.58 -15.12
C THR A 392 -15.07 11.68 -16.15
N MET A 393 -16.32 12.06 -16.45
CA MET A 393 -16.58 13.21 -17.33
C MET A 393 -16.05 14.56 -16.84
N ALA A 394 -15.68 14.66 -15.56
CA ALA A 394 -15.17 15.89 -14.95
C ALA A 394 -13.75 15.75 -14.39
N ARG A 395 -13.17 14.55 -14.40
CA ARG A 395 -11.93 14.23 -13.69
C ARG A 395 -11.07 13.27 -14.51
N CYS A 396 -9.77 13.52 -14.55
CA CYS A 396 -8.77 12.59 -15.06
C CYS A 396 -7.53 12.73 -14.18
N MET A 397 -7.38 11.86 -13.18
CA MET A 397 -6.38 12.00 -12.12
C MET A 397 -5.88 10.64 -11.61
N ARG A 398 -4.63 10.58 -11.16
CA ARG A 398 -4.10 9.49 -10.34
C ARG A 398 -4.37 9.82 -8.88
N ILE A 399 -5.19 9.02 -8.22
CA ILE A 399 -5.59 9.22 -6.82
C ILE A 399 -5.52 7.95 -5.97
N ASP A 400 -5.36 6.80 -6.62
CA ASP A 400 -5.13 5.51 -5.97
C ASP A 400 -3.63 5.23 -5.87
N ALA A 401 -3.20 4.65 -4.76
CA ALA A 401 -1.79 4.42 -4.47
C ALA A 401 -1.51 3.04 -3.87
N ILE A 402 -0.31 2.55 -4.16
CA ILE A 402 0.38 1.50 -3.40
C ILE A 402 1.68 2.10 -2.88
N LEU A 403 1.69 2.47 -1.61
CA LEU A 403 2.84 2.99 -0.88
C LEU A 403 3.52 1.88 -0.09
N TYR A 404 4.85 1.79 -0.10
CA TYR A 404 5.58 0.66 0.48
C TYR A 404 6.91 1.06 1.13
N GLN A 405 7.43 0.23 2.06
CA GLN A 405 8.75 0.43 2.67
C GLN A 405 9.89 -0.05 1.77
N ALA A 406 10.59 0.87 1.12
CA ALA A 406 11.61 0.55 0.13
C ALA A 406 12.88 -0.10 0.75
N GLN A 407 13.19 0.16 2.01
CA GLN A 407 14.33 -0.50 2.68
C GLN A 407 14.08 -1.99 2.92
N CYS A 408 12.82 -2.40 3.03
CA CYS A 408 12.43 -3.79 3.33
C CYS A 408 11.86 -4.52 2.11
N LEU A 409 11.31 -3.79 1.14
CA LEU A 409 10.71 -4.32 -0.08
C LEU A 409 11.43 -3.80 -1.31
N GLU A 410 11.59 -4.68 -2.28
CA GLU A 410 11.92 -4.34 -3.65
C GLU A 410 10.64 -4.35 -4.47
N LEU A 411 10.37 -3.24 -5.17
CA LEU A 411 9.35 -3.20 -6.21
C LEU A 411 9.92 -3.91 -7.44
N VAL A 412 9.38 -5.08 -7.74
CA VAL A 412 9.84 -5.95 -8.84
C VAL A 412 9.20 -5.52 -10.14
N ASP A 413 7.90 -5.26 -10.11
CA ASP A 413 7.12 -4.87 -11.27
C ASP A 413 5.87 -4.07 -10.87
N VAL A 414 5.35 -3.29 -11.80
CA VAL A 414 4.04 -2.63 -11.71
C VAL A 414 3.28 -2.96 -12.97
N HIS A 415 2.11 -3.58 -12.82
CA HIS A 415 1.30 -3.99 -13.97
C HIS A 415 0.84 -2.74 -14.73
N GLU A 416 0.94 -2.80 -16.06
CA GLU A 416 0.41 -1.76 -16.93
C GLU A 416 -1.11 -1.64 -16.73
N ILE A 417 -1.57 -0.40 -16.59
CA ILE A 417 -2.99 -0.09 -16.54
C ILE A 417 -3.44 0.47 -17.90
N PRO A 418 -4.72 0.30 -18.29
CA PRO A 418 -5.24 0.86 -19.52
C PRO A 418 -4.99 2.37 -19.64
N ASP A 419 -4.65 2.84 -20.84
CA ASP A 419 -4.54 4.27 -21.13
C ASP A 419 -5.95 4.86 -21.30
N ILE A 420 -6.53 5.31 -20.19
CA ILE A 420 -7.87 5.89 -20.14
C ILE A 420 -7.77 7.41 -20.15
N SER A 421 -8.50 8.05 -21.06
CA SER A 421 -8.56 9.50 -21.21
C SER A 421 -9.99 10.03 -21.02
N LEU A 422 -10.15 11.36 -20.98
CA LEU A 422 -11.46 11.99 -20.91
C LEU A 422 -12.38 11.65 -22.11
N GLU A 423 -11.83 11.13 -23.21
CA GLU A 423 -12.61 10.66 -24.36
C GLU A 423 -13.27 9.29 -24.10
N GLN A 424 -12.81 8.56 -23.08
CA GLN A 424 -13.31 7.24 -22.67
C GLN A 424 -13.57 7.22 -21.16
N PRO A 425 -14.53 8.02 -20.65
CA PRO A 425 -14.79 8.10 -19.22
C PRO A 425 -15.36 6.78 -18.67
N ILE A 426 -15.03 6.49 -17.42
CA ILE A 426 -15.47 5.28 -16.72
C ILE A 426 -16.41 5.66 -15.56
N PRO A 427 -17.38 4.78 -15.20
CA PRO A 427 -17.56 3.41 -15.66
C PRO A 427 -18.08 3.32 -17.10
N SER A 428 -17.65 2.28 -17.80
CA SER A 428 -18.01 1.96 -19.17
C SER A 428 -18.50 0.50 -19.29
N ASP A 429 -18.69 0.04 -20.52
CA ASP A 429 -19.03 -1.37 -20.80
C ASP A 429 -17.86 -2.31 -20.52
N GLU A 430 -16.62 -1.80 -20.54
CA GLU A 430 -15.43 -2.56 -20.17
C GLU A 430 -15.05 -2.33 -18.70
N GLN A 431 -15.10 -1.08 -18.22
CA GLN A 431 -14.67 -0.72 -16.85
C GLN A 431 -15.85 -0.56 -15.89
N PRO A 432 -16.04 -1.42 -14.88
CA PRO A 432 -17.22 -1.42 -14.01
C PRO A 432 -17.09 -0.49 -12.79
N SER A 433 -15.98 0.23 -12.64
CA SER A 433 -15.80 1.28 -11.63
C SER A 433 -15.37 2.57 -12.33
N ASP A 434 -15.50 3.72 -11.66
CA ASP A 434 -14.86 4.95 -12.15
C ASP A 434 -13.36 5.03 -11.79
N HIS A 435 -12.86 3.95 -11.18
CA HIS A 435 -11.46 3.69 -10.95
C HIS A 435 -10.96 2.46 -11.71
N VAL A 436 -9.65 2.45 -12.00
CA VAL A 436 -8.92 1.32 -12.56
C VAL A 436 -8.13 0.63 -11.45
N PRO A 437 -8.12 -0.72 -11.39
CA PRO A 437 -7.29 -1.42 -10.42
C PRO A 437 -5.80 -1.22 -10.70
N ILE A 438 -4.99 -1.14 -9.63
CA ILE A 438 -3.53 -1.10 -9.71
C ILE A 438 -2.93 -2.33 -9.03
N VAL A 439 -1.88 -2.90 -9.65
CA VAL A 439 -1.21 -4.10 -9.15
C VAL A 439 0.30 -3.90 -9.19
N ALA A 440 0.97 -4.25 -8.09
CA ALA A 440 2.42 -4.21 -7.99
C ALA A 440 2.97 -5.52 -7.42
N GLN A 441 4.10 -5.96 -7.93
CA GLN A 441 4.83 -7.13 -7.46
C GLN A 441 5.98 -6.70 -6.55
N PHE A 442 6.08 -7.35 -5.39
CA PHE A 442 7.11 -7.07 -4.40
C PHE A 442 7.93 -8.30 -4.07
N ARG A 443 9.19 -8.05 -3.71
CA ARG A 443 10.10 -9.03 -3.11
C ARG A 443 10.59 -8.52 -1.76
N CYS A 444 10.43 -9.34 -0.72
CA CYS A 444 11.06 -9.06 0.57
C CYS A 444 12.59 -9.13 0.43
N ARG A 445 13.27 -8.06 0.80
CA ARG A 445 14.72 -8.02 0.82
C ARG A 445 15.25 -8.96 1.92
N SER A 446 16.38 -9.61 1.66
CA SER A 446 17.03 -10.47 2.66
C SER A 446 17.63 -9.62 3.77
N LYS A 447 17.82 -10.20 4.97
CA LYS A 447 18.46 -9.50 6.09
C LYS A 447 19.82 -8.90 5.72
N LEU A 448 20.63 -9.65 4.99
CA LEU A 448 21.94 -9.18 4.52
C LEU A 448 21.80 -7.98 3.57
N HIS A 449 20.84 -8.05 2.63
CA HIS A 449 20.56 -6.94 1.73
C HIS A 449 20.12 -5.69 2.52
N THR A 450 19.16 -5.85 3.43
CA THR A 450 18.69 -4.75 4.29
C THR A 450 19.84 -4.16 5.10
N SER A 451 20.67 -4.97 5.79
CA SER A 451 21.82 -4.46 6.54
C SER A 451 22.82 -3.70 5.66
N ARG A 452 23.07 -4.17 4.42
CA ARG A 452 23.91 -3.44 3.45
C ARG A 452 23.31 -2.11 3.04
N GLN A 453 22.00 -2.05 2.80
CA GLN A 453 21.31 -0.79 2.50
C GLN A 453 21.38 0.19 3.69
N LEU A 454 21.07 -0.28 4.90
CA LEU A 454 21.19 0.54 6.11
C LEU A 454 22.60 1.10 6.31
N ALA A 455 23.64 0.30 6.02
CA ALA A 455 25.02 0.79 6.09
C ALA A 455 25.35 1.83 5.01
N ARG A 456 24.77 1.70 3.79
CA ARG A 456 24.87 2.74 2.75
C ARG A 456 24.15 4.02 3.19
N GLU A 457 22.95 3.91 3.75
CA GLU A 457 22.20 5.06 4.26
C GLU A 457 22.90 5.75 5.41
N TRP A 458 23.54 5.00 6.31
CA TRP A 458 24.40 5.57 7.34
C TRP A 458 25.50 6.43 6.70
N PHE A 459 26.20 5.89 5.69
CA PHE A 459 27.26 6.60 5.00
C PHE A 459 26.77 7.85 4.26
N ARG A 460 25.65 7.76 3.54
CA ARG A 460 25.05 8.89 2.82
C ARG A 460 24.70 10.05 3.75
N ASN A 461 24.05 9.73 4.87
CA ASN A 461 23.73 10.70 5.91
C ASN A 461 25.01 11.32 6.53
N MET A 462 26.05 10.52 6.81
CA MET A 462 27.34 11.04 7.29
C MET A 462 28.05 11.95 6.29
N ALA A 463 27.89 11.67 4.99
CA ALA A 463 28.46 12.45 3.90
C ALA A 463 27.73 13.78 3.65
N GLY A 464 26.52 13.96 4.20
CA GLY A 464 25.66 15.12 3.92
C GLY A 464 25.28 15.23 2.44
N LYS A 465 25.34 14.12 1.69
CA LYS A 465 25.02 14.08 0.25
C LYS A 465 23.73 13.30 0.06
N GLU A 466 22.81 13.93 -0.69
CA GLU A 466 21.46 13.46 -0.98
C GLU A 466 20.61 13.28 0.29
N SER A 467 19.49 13.98 0.32
CA SER A 467 18.52 13.99 1.41
C SER A 467 17.93 12.58 1.60
N GLN A 468 18.44 11.78 2.55
CA GLN A 468 18.01 10.39 2.76
C GLN A 468 17.43 10.15 4.15
N VAL A 469 16.34 9.37 4.20
CA VAL A 469 15.61 8.90 5.39
C VAL A 469 16.56 8.64 6.56
N PRO A 470 16.38 9.28 7.72
CA PRO A 470 17.27 9.01 8.83
C PRO A 470 16.94 7.62 9.37
N LEU A 471 17.99 6.87 9.70
CA LEU A 471 17.87 5.56 10.31
C LEU A 471 17.32 5.72 11.72
N ASN A 472 16.59 4.74 12.25
CA ASN A 472 16.21 4.62 13.66
C ASN A 472 17.25 3.80 14.47
N GLN A 473 17.06 3.64 15.78
CA GLN A 473 18.03 2.93 16.66
C GLN A 473 18.32 1.51 16.20
N ARG A 474 17.30 0.71 15.89
CA ARG A 474 17.48 -0.68 15.44
C ARG A 474 18.21 -0.76 14.10
N GLN A 475 17.92 0.20 13.22
CA GLN A 475 18.57 0.31 11.92
C GLN A 475 20.05 0.69 12.06
N LEU A 476 20.38 1.63 12.96
CA LEU A 476 21.77 1.95 13.31
C LEU A 476 22.49 0.76 13.94
N ASP A 477 21.84 0.00 14.82
CA ASP A 477 22.42 -1.21 15.39
C ASP A 477 22.76 -2.25 14.30
N SER A 478 21.88 -2.40 13.30
CA SER A 478 22.14 -3.28 12.17
C SER A 478 23.26 -2.77 11.26
N ALA A 479 23.34 -1.45 11.03
CA ALA A 479 24.42 -0.84 10.26
C ALA A 479 25.76 -0.98 10.99
N PHE A 480 25.78 -0.69 12.29
CA PHE A 480 26.95 -0.85 13.15
C PHE A 480 27.50 -2.27 13.08
N LYS A 481 26.65 -3.30 13.24
CA LYS A 481 27.07 -4.71 13.13
C LYS A 481 27.67 -5.07 11.78
N LEU A 482 27.27 -4.41 10.69
CA LEU A 482 27.88 -4.64 9.38
C LEU A 482 29.27 -3.97 9.30
N TYR A 483 29.41 -2.78 9.88
CA TYR A 483 30.69 -2.09 9.96
C TYR A 483 31.66 -2.76 10.94
N ASP A 484 31.19 -3.26 12.08
CA ASP A 484 31.92 -4.10 13.04
C ASP A 484 32.02 -5.55 12.50
N TYR A 485 32.62 -5.69 11.32
CA TYR A 485 32.65 -6.96 10.60
C TYR A 485 33.54 -8.02 11.28
N ASP A 486 34.48 -7.61 12.13
CA ASP A 486 35.36 -8.47 12.92
C ASP A 486 34.82 -8.76 14.34
N GLY A 487 33.73 -8.11 14.74
CA GLY A 487 32.96 -8.41 15.95
C GLY A 487 33.66 -7.99 17.24
N THR A 488 34.49 -6.95 17.19
CA THR A 488 35.22 -6.42 18.34
C THR A 488 34.32 -5.61 19.28
N GLY A 489 33.13 -5.20 18.81
CA GLY A 489 32.27 -4.25 19.50
C GLY A 489 32.66 -2.79 19.21
N SER A 490 33.61 -2.54 18.31
CA SER A 490 34.03 -1.23 17.84
C SER A 490 34.23 -1.22 16.32
N VAL A 491 34.09 -0.05 15.69
CA VAL A 491 34.37 0.11 14.26
C VAL A 491 35.69 0.86 14.09
N SER A 492 36.69 0.20 13.51
CA SER A 492 37.95 0.83 13.14
C SER A 492 37.88 1.53 11.77
N LEU A 493 38.82 2.42 11.46
CA LEU A 493 38.95 2.98 10.10
C LEU A 493 39.19 1.90 9.04
N ALA A 494 39.89 0.82 9.37
CA ALA A 494 40.11 -0.29 8.46
C ALA A 494 38.80 -1.04 8.17
N ASN A 495 37.97 -1.24 9.20
CA ASN A 495 36.65 -1.81 9.06
C ASN A 495 35.76 -0.95 8.17
N LEU A 496 35.71 0.35 8.44
CA LEU A 496 34.91 1.30 7.68
C LEU A 496 35.33 1.32 6.20
N ARG A 497 36.63 1.46 5.90
CA ARG A 497 37.15 1.41 4.52
C ARG A 497 36.80 0.11 3.80
N LYS A 498 36.96 -1.03 4.48
CA LYS A 498 36.67 -2.35 3.90
C LYS A 498 35.19 -2.49 3.56
N VAL A 499 34.30 -2.14 4.48
CA VAL A 499 32.86 -2.26 4.27
C VAL A 499 32.39 -1.28 3.20
N LEU A 500 32.87 -0.04 3.18
CA LEU A 500 32.56 0.90 2.10
C LEU A 500 32.99 0.36 0.73
N GLY A 501 34.20 -0.22 0.62
CA GLY A 501 34.67 -0.88 -0.60
C GLY A 501 33.86 -2.11 -1.01
N GLN A 502 33.13 -2.74 -0.07
CA GLN A 502 32.18 -3.82 -0.40
C GLN A 502 30.79 -3.29 -0.75
N LEU A 503 30.37 -2.16 -0.20
CA LEU A 503 29.03 -1.59 -0.38
C LEU A 503 28.90 -0.85 -1.71
N PHE A 504 29.98 -0.22 -2.17
CA PHE A 504 30.00 0.59 -3.38
C PHE A 504 30.97 0.00 -4.40
N ASP A 505 30.49 -0.24 -5.63
CA ASP A 505 31.33 -0.72 -6.72
C ASP A 505 32.44 0.31 -7.05
N ILE A 506 32.10 1.60 -6.91
CA ILE A 506 33.02 2.73 -6.97
C ILE A 506 32.83 3.55 -5.69
N LEU A 507 33.91 3.74 -4.93
CA LEU A 507 33.88 4.53 -3.70
C LEU A 507 33.41 5.97 -4.01
N PRO A 508 32.37 6.47 -3.32
CA PRO A 508 31.90 7.84 -3.53
C PRO A 508 32.96 8.88 -3.15
N ASP A 509 33.02 10.01 -3.85
CA ASP A 509 33.98 11.10 -3.58
C ASP A 509 33.95 11.61 -2.13
N ALA A 510 32.78 11.51 -1.49
CA ALA A 510 32.60 11.92 -0.10
C ALA A 510 33.23 10.96 0.92
N ALA A 511 33.72 9.79 0.49
CA ALA A 511 34.23 8.76 1.39
C ALA A 511 35.42 9.25 2.22
N GLU A 512 36.37 9.95 1.61
CA GLU A 512 37.52 10.48 2.34
C GLU A 512 37.11 11.61 3.32
N GLU A 513 36.08 12.39 3.02
CA GLU A 513 35.57 13.41 3.94
C GLU A 513 34.87 12.78 5.15
N VAL A 514 34.08 11.72 4.95
CA VAL A 514 33.50 10.94 6.05
C VAL A 514 34.61 10.31 6.89
N LEU A 515 35.62 9.71 6.25
CA LEU A 515 36.75 9.06 6.93
C LEU A 515 37.60 10.03 7.77
N LYS A 516 37.66 11.31 7.42
CA LYS A 516 38.33 12.36 8.23
C LYS A 516 37.52 12.80 9.44
N ARG A 517 36.19 12.71 9.38
CA ARG A 517 35.28 13.12 10.45
C ARG A 517 35.14 12.08 11.57
N VAL A 518 35.50 10.83 11.28
CA VAL A 518 35.39 9.73 12.23
C VAL A 518 36.71 9.51 13.01
N PRO A 519 36.65 9.10 14.28
CA PRO A 519 37.84 8.72 15.05
C PRO A 519 38.46 7.41 14.51
N GLU A 520 39.71 7.12 14.91
CA GLU A 520 40.41 5.88 14.50
C GLU A 520 39.64 4.60 14.89
N GLU A 521 38.98 4.65 16.05
CA GLU A 521 38.14 3.61 16.60
C GLU A 521 36.89 4.24 17.23
N MET A 522 35.71 3.70 16.91
CA MET A 522 34.44 4.18 17.47
C MET A 522 33.69 3.05 18.16
N SER A 523 33.27 3.30 19.39
CA SER A 523 32.29 2.42 20.04
C SER A 523 30.91 2.57 19.36
N HIS A 524 29.98 1.67 19.65
CA HIS A 524 28.58 1.82 19.21
C HIS A 524 27.98 3.17 19.60
N LYS A 525 28.30 3.67 20.80
CA LYS A 525 27.83 4.98 21.28
C LYS A 525 28.40 6.12 20.43
N ASP A 526 29.68 6.05 20.06
CA ASP A 526 30.33 7.07 19.23
C ASP A 526 29.78 7.03 17.80
N PHE A 527 29.58 5.83 17.25
CA PHE A 527 28.97 5.62 15.93
C PHE A 527 27.58 6.27 15.83
N VAL A 528 26.74 6.08 16.85
CA VAL A 528 25.40 6.71 16.93
C VAL A 528 25.53 8.22 17.14
N ALA A 529 26.41 8.68 18.03
CA ALA A 529 26.56 10.11 18.31
C ALA A 529 27.03 10.91 17.07
N LEU A 530 28.00 10.37 16.32
CA LEU A 530 28.48 10.96 15.07
C LEU A 530 27.37 11.02 14.02
N TYR A 531 26.60 9.94 13.87
CA TYR A 531 25.45 9.90 12.96
C TYR A 531 24.42 10.98 13.29
N LEU A 532 24.02 11.09 14.57
CA LEU A 532 23.06 12.10 15.00
C LEU A 532 23.60 13.52 14.84
N GLY A 533 24.91 13.73 15.02
CA GLY A 533 25.57 14.99 14.71
C GLY A 533 25.46 15.35 13.23
N ALA A 534 25.79 14.40 12.34
CA ALA A 534 25.68 14.61 10.90
C ALA A 534 24.24 14.89 10.44
N VAL A 535 23.25 14.18 10.98
CA VAL A 535 21.82 14.45 10.68
C VAL A 535 21.38 15.83 11.18
N LYS A 536 21.85 16.26 12.36
CA LYS A 536 21.57 17.62 12.86
C LYS A 536 22.18 18.71 11.98
N GLU A 537 23.39 18.48 11.45
CA GLU A 537 24.08 19.41 10.55
C GLU A 537 23.45 19.44 9.14
N ALA A 538 23.06 18.28 8.61
CA ALA A 538 22.52 18.16 7.26
C ALA A 538 21.02 18.54 7.16
N GLY A 539 20.28 18.49 8.27
CA GLY A 539 18.83 18.61 8.30
C GLY A 539 18.12 17.28 8.03
N LEU A 540 16.80 17.23 8.33
CA LEU A 540 16.02 16.03 8.05
C LEU A 540 15.77 15.87 6.55
N PRO A 541 15.72 14.61 6.08
CA PRO A 541 15.49 14.34 4.69
C PRO A 541 14.04 14.50 4.26
N GLY A 542 13.83 14.67 2.95
CA GLY A 542 12.50 14.88 2.36
C GLY A 542 12.10 16.35 2.23
N LEU A 543 13.09 17.25 2.08
CA LEU A 543 12.88 18.69 1.96
C LEU A 543 11.85 19.09 0.90
N GLU A 544 11.68 18.32 -0.17
CA GLU A 544 10.63 18.58 -1.16
C GLU A 544 9.23 18.49 -0.53
N ASP A 545 8.95 17.39 0.18
CA ASP A 545 7.67 17.22 0.88
C ASP A 545 7.50 18.18 2.06
N LEU A 546 8.57 18.47 2.79
CA LEU A 546 8.54 19.43 3.91
C LEU A 546 8.34 20.85 3.42
N ARG A 547 8.89 21.22 2.25
CA ARG A 547 8.61 22.50 1.58
C ARG A 547 7.17 22.58 1.14
N GLU A 548 6.62 21.52 0.56
CA GLU A 548 5.20 21.48 0.20
C GLU A 548 4.30 21.56 1.44
N ALA A 549 4.68 20.93 2.55
CA ALA A 549 3.98 21.05 3.82
C ALA A 549 4.07 22.46 4.41
N PHE A 550 5.26 23.08 4.38
CA PHE A 550 5.48 24.45 4.82
C PHE A 550 4.62 25.43 4.02
N ALA A 551 4.61 25.31 2.69
CA ALA A 551 3.78 26.12 1.81
C ALA A 551 2.26 25.91 2.01
N LEU A 552 1.84 24.78 2.61
CA LEU A 552 0.44 24.59 3.01
C LEU A 552 0.10 25.26 4.35
N PHE A 553 1.09 25.38 5.23
CA PHE A 553 0.95 26.04 6.54
C PHE A 553 1.01 27.57 6.40
N ASP A 554 1.90 28.07 5.55
CA ASP A 554 2.07 29.48 5.18
C ASP A 554 0.90 29.93 4.30
N LYS A 555 -0.16 30.46 4.92
CA LYS A 555 -1.42 30.80 4.26
C LYS A 555 -1.32 32.07 3.45
N ASP A 556 -0.50 33.01 3.89
CA ASP A 556 -0.31 34.29 3.22
C ASP A 556 0.87 34.29 2.23
N SER A 557 1.61 33.18 2.16
CA SER A 557 2.78 33.00 1.28
C SER A 557 3.89 34.02 1.56
N SER A 558 4.05 34.38 2.82
CA SER A 558 5.11 35.30 3.27
C SER A 558 6.50 34.68 3.22
N GLY A 559 6.60 33.34 3.19
CA GLY A 559 7.84 32.58 3.26
C GLY A 559 8.29 32.26 4.69
N ALA A 560 7.49 32.64 5.70
CA ALA A 560 7.71 32.35 7.11
C ALA A 560 6.37 32.00 7.79
N LEU A 561 6.37 31.16 8.82
CA LEU A 561 5.16 30.82 9.57
C LEU A 561 5.03 31.71 10.80
N ASP A 562 3.89 32.37 10.97
CA ASP A 562 3.57 33.00 12.24
C ASP A 562 2.91 32.02 13.24
N LEU A 563 2.76 32.44 14.51
CA LEU A 563 2.17 31.59 15.54
C LEU A 563 0.71 31.20 15.22
N GLN A 564 -0.06 32.07 14.57
CA GLN A 564 -1.46 31.79 14.22
C GLN A 564 -1.55 30.72 13.13
N GLU A 565 -0.67 30.80 12.13
CA GLU A 565 -0.56 29.81 11.07
C GLU A 565 -0.14 28.44 11.62
N LEU A 566 0.83 28.41 12.53
CA LEU A 566 1.23 27.16 13.18
C LEU A 566 0.10 26.57 14.03
N LEU A 567 -0.61 27.40 14.82
CA LEU A 567 -1.77 26.96 15.60
C LEU A 567 -2.87 26.37 14.70
N ALA A 568 -3.18 27.05 13.59
CA ALA A 568 -4.15 26.57 12.60
C ALA A 568 -3.70 25.24 11.96
N ALA A 569 -2.41 25.12 11.61
CA ALA A 569 -1.85 23.90 11.04
C ALA A 569 -2.04 22.69 11.97
N PHE A 570 -1.79 22.85 13.28
CA PHE A 570 -2.03 21.79 14.25
C PHE A 570 -3.52 21.49 14.46
N GLU A 571 -4.38 22.51 14.51
CA GLU A 571 -5.82 22.28 14.66
C GLU A 571 -6.40 21.47 13.49
N GLU A 572 -5.96 21.79 12.28
CA GLU A 572 -6.42 21.15 11.04
C GLU A 572 -5.80 19.76 10.82
N CYS A 573 -4.50 19.58 11.10
CA CYS A 573 -3.76 18.37 10.74
C CYS A 573 -3.52 17.38 11.88
N ALA A 574 -3.56 17.80 13.15
CA ALA A 574 -3.13 16.92 14.24
C ALA A 574 -4.08 15.73 14.43
N PRO A 575 -3.53 14.50 14.60
CA PRO A 575 -4.36 13.30 14.82
C PRO A 575 -5.12 13.35 16.16
N ALA A 576 -4.69 14.20 17.09
CA ALA A 576 -5.35 14.48 18.36
C ALA A 576 -5.25 15.98 18.67
N SER A 577 -6.18 16.52 19.47
CA SER A 577 -6.09 17.91 19.93
C SER A 577 -4.86 18.11 20.80
N ILE A 578 -4.07 19.12 20.45
CA ILE A 578 -2.91 19.57 21.23
C ILE A 578 -3.29 20.91 21.85
N GLN A 579 -2.86 21.14 23.08
CA GLN A 579 -3.15 22.41 23.77
C GLN A 579 -2.40 23.56 23.10
N PRO A 580 -3.04 24.73 22.89
CA PRO A 580 -2.40 25.89 22.27
C PRO A 580 -1.08 26.27 22.94
N GLU A 581 -0.98 26.16 24.26
CA GLU A 581 0.23 26.49 25.03
C GLU A 581 1.41 25.58 24.66
N THR A 582 1.14 24.32 24.32
CA THR A 582 2.16 23.39 23.82
C THR A 582 2.67 23.80 22.44
N ILE A 583 1.78 24.32 21.58
CA ILE A 583 2.13 24.80 20.24
C ILE A 583 2.89 26.12 20.34
N THR A 584 2.51 27.02 21.24
CA THR A 584 3.26 28.27 21.50
C THR A 584 4.67 27.97 22.01
N ALA A 585 4.81 27.06 22.98
CA ALA A 585 6.14 26.66 23.47
C ALA A 585 7.00 25.99 22.39
N LEU A 586 6.36 25.30 21.43
CA LEU A 586 7.02 24.73 20.27
C LEU A 586 7.50 25.83 19.31
N PHE A 587 6.64 26.81 19.03
CA PHE A 587 6.95 27.98 18.21
C PHE A 587 8.14 28.76 18.77
N ASP A 588 8.11 29.10 20.06
CA ASP A 588 9.19 29.83 20.74
C ASP A 588 10.52 29.06 20.73
N ALA A 589 10.47 27.73 20.60
CA ALA A 589 11.65 26.89 20.51
C ALA A 589 12.15 26.70 19.06
N MET A 590 11.30 27.00 18.07
CA MET A 590 11.59 26.96 16.64
C MET A 590 12.15 28.30 16.15
N ASP A 591 11.57 29.43 16.58
CA ASP A 591 12.04 30.79 16.28
C ASP A 591 13.36 31.07 17.02
N THR A 592 14.48 30.79 16.34
CA THR A 592 15.81 30.91 16.94
C THR A 592 16.38 32.32 16.82
N ASN A 593 15.94 33.07 15.82
CA ASN A 593 16.40 34.42 15.53
C ASN A 593 15.60 35.51 16.31
N GLY A 594 14.42 35.16 16.83
CA GLY A 594 13.53 36.00 17.63
C GLY A 594 12.77 37.05 16.82
N ASP A 595 12.55 36.82 15.52
CA ASP A 595 11.84 37.75 14.63
C ASP A 595 10.31 37.62 14.71
N GLY A 596 9.81 36.64 15.45
CA GLY A 596 8.39 36.39 15.65
C GLY A 596 7.75 35.58 14.52
N THR A 597 8.55 35.00 13.63
CA THR A 597 8.16 34.07 12.57
C THR A 597 9.11 32.87 12.55
N VAL A 598 8.73 31.80 11.87
CA VAL A 598 9.59 30.62 11.66
C VAL A 598 9.79 30.39 10.18
N ASP A 599 11.01 30.55 9.70
CA ASP A 599 11.35 30.24 8.31
C ASP A 599 11.52 28.72 8.07
N LEU A 600 11.66 28.35 6.81
CA LEU A 600 11.79 26.95 6.41
C LEU A 600 13.05 26.31 7.02
N GLU A 601 14.17 27.02 7.02
CA GLU A 601 15.44 26.57 7.55
C GLU A 601 15.36 26.29 9.06
N GLU A 602 14.73 27.17 9.83
CA GLU A 602 14.47 27.03 11.26
C GLU A 602 13.56 25.82 11.54
N MET A 603 12.49 25.64 10.76
CA MET A 603 11.62 24.46 10.89
C MET A 603 12.41 23.16 10.65
N ILE A 604 13.21 23.09 9.59
CA ILE A 604 14.01 21.89 9.26
C ILE A 604 15.02 21.60 10.38
N ALA A 605 15.73 22.62 10.85
CA ALA A 605 16.71 22.48 11.92
C ALA A 605 16.05 21.97 13.22
N PHE A 606 14.88 22.52 13.56
CA PHE A 606 14.12 22.08 14.72
C PHE A 606 13.62 20.64 14.60
N LEU A 607 13.06 20.27 13.44
CA LEU A 607 12.61 18.90 13.20
C LEU A 607 13.78 17.93 13.30
N ALA A 608 14.96 18.27 12.74
CA ALA A 608 16.16 17.42 12.80
C ALA A 608 16.68 17.23 14.22
N LYS A 609 16.68 18.30 15.01
CA LYS A 609 16.95 18.24 16.44
C LYS A 609 15.94 17.33 17.15
N THR A 610 14.65 17.52 16.89
CA THR A 610 13.57 16.74 17.53
C THR A 610 13.65 15.26 17.19
N TRP A 611 13.95 14.91 15.94
CA TRP A 611 14.18 13.53 15.52
C TRP A 611 15.34 12.90 16.30
N ALA A 612 16.49 13.57 16.30
CA ALA A 612 17.69 13.06 16.95
C ALA A 612 17.55 12.96 18.48
N ASP A 613 16.68 13.78 19.08
CA ASP A 613 16.38 13.73 20.51
C ASP A 613 15.33 12.64 20.82
N SER A 614 14.36 12.41 19.93
CA SER A 614 13.34 11.35 20.03
C SER A 614 13.93 9.93 19.91
N PHE A 615 15.13 9.85 19.34
CA PHE A 615 15.93 8.64 19.20
C PHE A 615 16.29 7.95 20.52
N ARG A 616 16.25 8.66 21.65
CA ARG A 616 16.51 8.07 22.97
C ARG A 616 15.27 7.38 23.57
N LEU A 617 14.11 7.47 22.91
CA LEU A 617 12.81 7.02 23.43
C LEU A 617 12.16 5.90 22.59
N LEU A 618 12.70 5.59 21.41
CA LEU A 618 12.30 4.49 20.51
C LEU A 618 13.31 3.34 20.60
#